data_AF-A0A538CTH1-F1
#
_entry.id   AF-A0A538CTH1-F1
#
_cell.length_a   1.000
_cell.length_b   1.000
_cell.length_c   1.000
_cell.angle_alpha   90.00
_cell.angle_beta   90.00
_cell.angle_gamma   90.00
#
_symmetry.space_group_name_H-M   'P 1'
#
loop_
_entity.id
_entity.type
_entity.pdbx_description
1 polymer ?
#
loop_
_entity_poly.entity_id
_entity_poly.type
_entity_poly.pdbx_seq_one_letter_code
_entity_poly.pdbx_strand_id
1 'polypeptide(L)'
;MDHGTYLDRARRRGVNPIVYWLVRAVLQPFAHLYWRLSRIGREHIPQEGPVILAANHRSFLDPFVIGMMARRPLYYMAKKELFRGRFVSWILSSLGAFPIDRGRGDQDSMRTAREILERGDCVLVFPEGTRVRPGPLGRPKRGVGRLALETGAPVIPVAVFGTEKVRRGWRIRPHKVRIRAGRPLRFPQVDQPSPQLAGAVTERIWPCVELQWEWLGGVAPIRRVAILGAGSWGTGLAVKLAGTGVGVELGTRTPEQAGHLATTRVNDAYLPGIRIPDEVRIAHADALSIERADLVVFAVPARGLTGCVAAHGDRIPSRAGVLVLAKGLMAPHGSLPGAYVSERVAARAVACLGGPGHAADAIAHGASLVAASTDVDFAEQVADLLNTAGFEVQTTTDVTGVELAGAAKNAAVVAAAAAAIAGPNAAGAAAGKVFAEV
;
A
#
# COMPACT_ATOMS: atom_id res chain seq x y z
N MET A 1 -5.10 34.61 17.59
CA MET A 1 -4.13 34.00 18.52
C MET A 1 -3.05 33.38 17.68
N ASP A 2 -1.81 33.80 17.89
CA ASP A 2 -0.64 33.36 17.12
C ASP A 2 -0.33 31.87 17.39
N HIS A 3 0.14 31.14 16.38
CA HIS A 3 0.48 29.72 16.49
C HIS A 3 1.49 29.44 17.61
N GLY A 4 2.38 30.40 17.91
CA GLY A 4 3.32 30.33 19.04
C GLY A 4 2.65 30.12 20.39
N THR A 5 1.46 30.68 20.63
CA THR A 5 0.74 30.50 21.91
C THR A 5 0.24 29.08 22.13
N TYR A 6 -0.11 28.35 21.08
CA TYR A 6 -0.54 26.95 21.21
C TYR A 6 0.64 25.99 21.42
N LEU A 7 1.80 26.31 20.82
CA LEU A 7 3.04 25.58 21.07
C LEU A 7 3.52 25.80 22.51
N ASP A 8 3.55 27.04 23.01
CA ASP A 8 3.92 27.34 24.40
C ASP A 8 2.97 26.68 25.41
N ARG A 9 1.66 26.69 25.12
CA ARG A 9 0.67 25.95 25.93
C ARG A 9 1.01 24.45 25.99
N ALA A 10 1.31 23.82 24.87
CA ALA A 10 1.64 22.39 24.83
C ALA A 10 2.92 22.06 25.63
N ARG A 11 3.90 22.98 25.63
CA ARG A 11 5.17 22.86 26.38
C ARG A 11 5.00 23.07 27.89
N ARG A 12 4.18 24.04 28.31
CA ARG A 12 4.08 24.44 29.72
C ARG A 12 2.86 23.90 30.47
N ARG A 13 1.68 23.94 29.83
CA ARG A 13 0.39 23.70 30.51
C ARG A 13 -0.22 22.34 30.19
N GLY A 14 0.16 21.74 29.06
CA GLY A 14 -0.35 20.43 28.66
C GLY A 14 -1.84 20.40 28.28
N VAL A 15 -2.47 19.23 28.47
CA VAL A 15 -3.92 19.04 28.29
C VAL A 15 -4.72 19.75 29.39
N ASN A 16 -6.00 20.02 29.15
CA ASN A 16 -6.92 20.36 30.24
C ASN A 16 -7.48 19.06 30.83
N PRO A 17 -7.15 18.67 32.08
CA PRO A 17 -7.53 17.36 32.62
C PRO A 17 -9.04 17.12 32.63
N ILE A 18 -9.83 18.14 33.01
CA ILE A 18 -11.29 18.03 33.10
C ILE A 18 -11.87 17.75 31.72
N VAL A 19 -11.50 18.58 30.74
CA VAL A 19 -11.99 18.43 29.36
C VAL A 19 -11.53 17.09 28.78
N TYR A 20 -10.26 16.73 28.96
CA TYR A 20 -9.68 15.49 28.44
C TYR A 20 -10.41 14.25 28.96
N TRP A 21 -10.57 14.15 30.28
CA TRP A 21 -11.19 12.99 30.90
C TRP A 21 -12.71 12.93 30.67
N LEU A 22 -13.40 14.06 30.63
CA LEU A 22 -14.83 14.12 30.26
C LEU A 22 -15.04 13.64 28.83
N VAL A 23 -14.29 14.19 27.87
CA VAL A 23 -14.39 13.79 26.46
C VAL A 23 -14.06 12.30 26.30
N ARG A 24 -13.04 11.80 27.00
CA ARG A 24 -12.70 10.38 26.99
C ARG A 24 -13.81 9.51 27.58
N ALA A 25 -14.42 9.93 28.70
CA ALA A 25 -15.50 9.19 29.35
C ALA A 25 -16.74 9.05 28.45
N VAL A 26 -16.98 10.01 27.55
CA VAL A 26 -18.06 9.95 26.55
C VAL A 26 -17.65 9.15 25.31
N LEU A 27 -16.48 9.46 24.73
CA LEU A 27 -16.06 8.85 23.46
C LEU A 27 -15.69 7.38 23.59
N GLN A 28 -15.15 6.96 24.74
CA GLN A 28 -14.67 5.58 24.91
C GLN A 28 -15.81 4.55 24.93
N PRO A 29 -16.88 4.71 25.72
CA PRO A 29 -18.06 3.83 25.64
C PRO A 29 -18.69 3.85 24.25
N PHE A 30 -18.83 5.04 23.64
CA PHE A 30 -19.34 5.17 22.27
C PHE A 30 -18.51 4.36 21.27
N ALA A 31 -17.18 4.47 21.31
CA ALA A 31 -16.30 3.73 20.43
C ALA A 31 -16.36 2.21 20.67
N HIS A 32 -16.47 1.78 21.94
CA HIS A 32 -16.62 0.35 22.26
C HIS A 32 -17.95 -0.23 21.78
N LEU A 33 -19.05 0.51 21.90
CA LEU A 33 -20.37 0.02 21.53
C LEU A 33 -20.65 0.20 20.03
N TYR A 34 -20.52 1.42 19.52
CA TYR A 34 -20.92 1.78 18.16
C TYR A 34 -19.87 1.39 17.11
N TRP A 35 -18.58 1.53 17.44
CA TRP A 35 -17.48 1.11 16.56
C TRP A 35 -16.91 -0.26 16.92
N ARG A 36 -17.48 -0.96 17.92
CA ARG A 36 -16.98 -2.27 18.36
C ARG A 36 -15.46 -2.27 18.58
N LEU A 37 -14.95 -1.18 19.17
CA LEU A 37 -13.52 -0.91 19.31
C LEU A 37 -12.81 -2.03 20.07
N SER A 38 -11.86 -2.69 19.40
CA SER A 38 -10.96 -3.68 19.99
C SER A 38 -9.58 -3.07 20.23
N ARG A 39 -9.04 -3.21 21.44
CA ARG A 39 -7.72 -2.68 21.83
C ARG A 39 -6.81 -3.81 22.31
N ILE A 40 -5.66 -4.00 21.67
CA ILE A 40 -4.75 -5.13 21.90
C ILE A 40 -3.34 -4.60 22.17
N GLY A 41 -2.64 -5.13 23.19
CA GLY A 41 -1.27 -4.70 23.50
C GLY A 41 -1.18 -3.43 24.35
N ARG A 42 -2.21 -3.11 25.13
CA ARG A 42 -2.24 -1.89 25.98
C ARG A 42 -1.18 -1.95 27.08
N GLU A 43 -0.84 -3.15 27.51
CA GLU A 43 0.20 -3.48 28.47
C GLU A 43 1.61 -3.09 28.00
N HIS A 44 1.81 -2.93 26.69
CA HIS A 44 3.10 -2.46 26.15
C HIS A 44 3.33 -0.95 26.30
N ILE A 45 2.30 -0.19 26.67
CA ILE A 45 2.42 1.27 26.84
C ILE A 45 2.75 1.57 28.30
N PRO A 46 3.94 2.14 28.60
CA PRO A 46 4.30 2.54 29.96
C PRO A 46 3.27 3.49 30.57
N GLN A 47 3.02 3.33 31.87
CA GLN A 47 2.09 4.20 32.60
C GLN A 47 2.72 5.56 32.94
N GLU A 48 4.05 5.63 33.00
CA GLU A 48 4.83 6.80 33.37
C GLU A 48 6.06 6.93 32.46
N GLY A 49 6.68 8.11 32.48
CA GLY A 49 7.86 8.42 31.67
C GLY A 49 7.56 8.72 30.19
N PRO A 50 8.58 9.16 29.43
CA PRO A 50 8.43 9.53 28.03
C PRO A 50 7.99 8.33 27.18
N VAL A 51 7.06 8.53 26.26
CA VAL A 51 6.65 7.49 25.30
C VAL A 51 6.35 8.09 23.94
N ILE A 52 6.90 7.50 22.88
CA ILE A 52 6.52 7.82 21.50
C ILE A 52 5.58 6.74 21.00
N LEU A 53 4.35 7.08 20.65
CA LEU A 53 3.47 6.19 19.88
C LEU A 53 3.71 6.47 18.39
N ALA A 54 4.31 5.52 17.69
CA ALA A 54 4.50 5.61 16.24
C ALA A 54 3.36 4.86 15.54
N ALA A 55 2.53 5.54 14.76
CA ALA A 55 1.35 4.93 14.16
C ALA A 55 1.14 5.22 12.68
N ASN A 56 0.38 4.34 12.01
CA ASN A 56 -0.15 4.61 10.67
C ASN A 56 -1.28 5.65 10.72
N HIS A 57 -1.54 6.32 9.59
CA HIS A 57 -2.55 7.37 9.51
C HIS A 57 -3.48 7.18 8.29
N ARG A 58 -4.70 6.68 8.50
CA ARG A 58 -5.72 6.45 7.46
C ARG A 58 -6.90 7.42 7.57
N SER A 59 -7.19 7.98 8.75
CA SER A 59 -8.39 8.75 9.02
C SER A 59 -8.12 9.96 9.93
N PHE A 60 -9.00 10.96 9.85
CA PHE A 60 -9.00 12.07 10.81
C PHE A 60 -9.25 11.61 12.25
N LEU A 61 -9.91 10.46 12.43
CA LEU A 61 -10.27 9.92 13.73
C LEU A 61 -9.11 9.18 14.43
N ASP A 62 -8.02 8.88 13.72
CA ASP A 62 -6.93 8.06 14.26
C ASP A 62 -6.32 8.61 15.56
N PRO A 63 -6.00 9.91 15.69
CA PRO A 63 -5.43 10.43 16.93
C PRO A 63 -6.36 10.22 18.13
N PHE A 64 -7.67 10.34 17.93
CA PHE A 64 -8.66 10.14 18.99
C PHE A 64 -8.79 8.67 19.37
N VAL A 65 -8.80 7.77 18.37
CA VAL A 65 -8.84 6.32 18.60
C VAL A 65 -7.58 5.83 19.30
N ILE A 66 -6.42 6.32 18.89
CA ILE A 66 -5.13 6.00 19.51
C ILE A 66 -5.04 6.61 20.92
N GLY A 67 -5.59 7.81 21.15
CA GLY A 67 -5.70 8.41 22.47
C GLY A 67 -6.46 7.54 23.48
N MET A 68 -7.40 6.72 23.03
CA MET A 68 -8.11 5.75 23.88
C MET A 68 -7.30 4.48 24.20
N MET A 69 -6.12 4.31 23.59
CA MET A 69 -5.21 3.19 23.84
C MET A 69 -4.44 3.38 25.16
N ALA A 70 -3.77 4.53 25.29
CA ALA A 70 -2.97 4.89 26.46
C ALA A 70 -3.85 5.20 27.67
N ARG A 71 -3.43 4.87 28.89
CA ARG A 71 -4.16 5.20 30.14
C ARG A 71 -3.87 6.62 30.64
N ARG A 72 -3.21 7.45 29.84
CA ARG A 72 -2.76 8.80 30.17
C ARG A 72 -2.91 9.73 28.97
N PRO A 73 -2.83 11.06 29.16
CA PRO A 73 -2.93 12.01 28.07
C PRO A 73 -1.93 11.76 26.94
N LEU A 74 -2.39 11.97 25.70
CA LEU A 74 -1.61 11.79 24.49
C LEU A 74 -1.55 13.11 23.72
N TYR A 75 -0.34 13.56 23.43
CA TYR A 75 -0.09 14.76 22.64
C TYR A 75 0.15 14.40 21.18
N TYR A 76 -0.37 15.19 20.25
CA TYR A 76 -0.23 14.87 18.83
C TYR A 76 -0.13 16.13 17.96
N MET A 77 0.62 16.00 16.87
CA MET A 77 0.77 17.06 15.88
C MET A 77 -0.49 17.14 15.00
N ALA A 78 -1.08 18.33 14.90
CA ALA A 78 -2.26 18.59 14.11
C ALA A 78 -2.04 19.74 13.11
N LYS A 79 -2.62 19.61 11.92
CA LYS A 79 -2.46 20.58 10.82
C LYS A 79 -2.80 22.00 11.29
N LYS A 80 -1.90 22.99 11.08
CA LYS A 80 -2.04 24.37 11.58
C LYS A 80 -3.38 25.04 11.21
N GLU A 81 -3.96 24.71 10.07
CA GLU A 81 -5.23 25.24 9.60
C GLU A 81 -6.43 24.84 10.48
N LEU A 82 -6.31 23.78 11.27
CA LEU A 82 -7.31 23.40 12.28
C LEU A 82 -7.37 24.40 13.45
N PHE A 83 -6.35 25.24 13.60
CA PHE A 83 -6.22 26.20 14.69
C PHE A 83 -6.68 27.63 14.34
N ARG A 84 -7.42 27.80 13.23
CA ARG A 84 -7.94 29.11 12.79
C ARG A 84 -9.08 29.63 13.68
N GLY A 85 -9.97 28.74 14.16
CA GLY A 85 -11.13 29.12 14.98
C GLY A 85 -10.87 29.00 16.48
N ARG A 86 -11.09 30.08 17.25
CA ARG A 86 -10.77 30.14 18.70
C ARG A 86 -11.31 28.95 19.51
N PHE A 87 -12.57 28.58 19.29
CA PHE A 87 -13.22 27.49 20.01
C PHE A 87 -12.64 26.12 19.63
N VAL A 88 -12.49 25.85 18.33
CA VAL A 88 -11.91 24.59 17.83
C VAL A 88 -10.47 24.41 18.29
N SER A 89 -9.66 25.48 18.21
CA SER A 89 -8.29 25.49 18.71
C SER A 89 -8.22 25.20 20.20
N TRP A 90 -9.10 25.81 21.00
CA TRP A 90 -9.16 25.56 22.44
C TRP A 90 -9.52 24.10 22.76
N ILE A 91 -10.49 23.51 22.06
CA ILE A 91 -10.83 22.08 22.22
C ILE A 91 -9.63 21.21 21.85
N LEU A 92 -9.06 21.39 20.66
CA LEU A 92 -7.96 20.59 20.17
C LEU A 92 -6.73 20.66 21.10
N SER A 93 -6.33 21.86 21.52
CA SER A 93 -5.23 22.01 22.48
C SER A 93 -5.56 21.46 23.87
N SER A 94 -6.82 21.53 24.30
CA SER A 94 -7.25 20.90 25.55
C SER A 94 -7.18 19.37 25.49
N LEU A 95 -7.28 18.80 24.29
CA LEU A 95 -7.14 17.36 24.02
C LEU A 95 -5.71 16.92 23.66
N GLY A 96 -4.73 17.82 23.71
CA GLY A 96 -3.31 17.50 23.49
C GLY A 96 -2.79 17.79 22.07
N ALA A 97 -3.61 18.38 21.20
CA ALA A 97 -3.17 18.74 19.85
C ALA A 97 -2.34 20.04 19.84
N PHE A 98 -1.25 20.04 19.08
CA PHE A 98 -0.46 21.25 18.82
C PHE A 98 -0.19 21.43 17.32
N PRO A 99 -0.08 22.68 16.83
CA PRO A 99 0.01 22.95 15.39
C PRO A 99 1.32 22.47 14.78
N ILE A 100 1.26 21.98 13.54
CA ILE A 100 2.41 21.69 12.68
C ILE A 100 2.20 22.27 11.28
N ASP A 101 3.28 22.81 10.71
CA ASP A 101 3.35 23.18 9.29
C ASP A 101 3.88 22.02 8.45
N ARG A 102 3.03 21.44 7.60
CA ARG A 102 3.40 20.30 6.76
C ARG A 102 4.10 20.80 5.49
N GLY A 103 5.42 20.69 5.42
CA GLY A 103 6.20 20.94 4.20
C GLY A 103 7.44 21.80 4.41
N ARG A 104 7.43 22.69 5.40
CA ARG A 104 8.65 23.32 5.92
C ARG A 104 9.21 22.43 7.03
N GLY A 105 10.53 22.30 7.12
CA GLY A 105 11.19 21.58 8.21
C GLY A 105 10.87 22.28 9.54
N ASP A 106 9.74 21.91 10.15
CA ASP A 106 9.17 22.63 11.28
C ASP A 106 9.87 22.23 12.58
N GLN A 107 11.04 22.85 12.79
CA GLN A 107 11.88 22.69 13.98
C GLN A 107 11.12 23.02 15.27
N ASP A 108 10.14 23.93 15.23
CA ASP A 108 9.39 24.33 16.42
C ASP A 108 8.40 23.26 16.88
N SER A 109 7.73 22.59 15.95
CA SER A 109 6.85 21.45 16.27
C SER A 109 7.65 20.25 16.81
N MET A 110 8.82 19.98 16.23
CA MET A 110 9.73 18.93 16.68
C MET A 110 10.32 19.24 18.05
N ARG A 111 10.75 20.50 18.28
CA ARG A 111 11.18 20.98 19.59
C ARG A 111 10.08 20.81 20.63
N THR A 112 8.84 21.14 20.28
CA THR A 112 7.68 20.98 21.18
C THR A 112 7.45 19.52 21.54
N ALA A 113 7.54 18.60 20.57
CA ALA A 113 7.43 17.16 20.84
C ALA A 113 8.56 16.67 21.76
N ARG A 114 9.80 17.11 21.54
CA ARG A 114 10.94 16.81 22.41
C ARG A 114 10.70 17.29 23.84
N GLU A 115 10.30 18.54 24.04
CA GLU A 115 10.03 19.11 25.37
C GLU A 115 8.86 18.40 26.10
N ILE A 116 7.83 17.96 25.36
CA ILE A 116 6.74 17.15 25.93
C ILE A 116 7.27 15.79 26.39
N LEU A 117 8.14 15.14 25.61
CA LEU A 117 8.77 13.88 26.00
C LEU A 117 9.69 14.08 27.21
N GLU A 118 10.47 15.16 27.28
CA GLU A 118 11.34 15.48 28.43
C GLU A 118 10.55 15.70 29.73
N ARG A 119 9.32 16.21 29.64
CA ARG A 119 8.37 16.27 30.76
C ARG A 119 7.85 14.88 31.19
N GLY A 120 8.20 13.84 30.47
CA GLY A 120 7.78 12.46 30.71
C GLY A 120 6.42 12.11 30.14
N ASP A 121 5.90 12.85 29.14
CA ASP A 121 4.59 12.63 28.52
C ASP A 121 4.61 11.76 27.26
N CYS A 122 3.42 11.41 26.76
CA CYS A 122 3.25 10.61 25.54
C CYS A 122 3.05 11.50 24.31
N VAL A 123 3.82 11.25 23.25
CA VAL A 123 3.65 11.90 21.94
C VAL A 123 3.29 10.88 20.88
N LEU A 124 2.20 11.14 20.14
CA LEU A 124 1.82 10.41 18.94
C LEU A 124 2.46 11.05 17.71
N VAL A 125 3.21 10.23 16.97
CA VAL A 125 3.82 10.58 15.71
C VAL A 125 3.26 9.67 14.63
N PHE A 126 2.86 10.26 13.51
CA PHE A 126 2.51 9.53 12.29
C PHE A 126 3.71 9.64 11.33
N PRO A 127 4.56 8.61 11.20
CA PRO A 127 5.78 8.69 10.39
C PRO A 127 5.52 9.07 8.94
N GLU A 128 4.37 8.68 8.37
CA GLU A 128 3.94 9.06 7.00
C GLU A 128 3.80 10.58 6.81
N GLY A 129 3.51 11.32 7.90
CA GLY A 129 3.32 12.78 7.89
C GLY A 129 2.04 13.28 7.20
N THR A 130 1.32 12.40 6.52
CA THR A 130 0.00 12.64 5.91
C THR A 130 -0.90 11.42 6.12
N ARG A 131 -2.17 11.55 5.75
CA ARG A 131 -3.08 10.40 5.70
C ARG A 131 -2.85 9.67 4.37
N VAL A 132 -2.60 8.38 4.41
CA VAL A 132 -2.39 7.53 3.22
C VAL A 132 -3.59 6.61 3.06
N ARG A 133 -4.22 6.60 1.88
CA ARG A 133 -5.31 5.70 1.47
C ARG A 133 -5.64 5.94 -0.01
N PRO A 134 -6.09 4.94 -0.77
CA PRO A 134 -6.23 3.50 -0.42
C PRO A 134 -4.86 2.79 -0.38
N GLY A 135 -4.85 1.46 -0.26
CA GLY A 135 -3.64 0.64 -0.47
C GLY A 135 -2.77 0.44 0.79
N PRO A 136 -1.51 -0.01 0.62
CA PRO A 136 -0.56 -0.28 1.69
C PRO A 136 -0.22 0.99 2.51
N LEU A 137 0.56 0.84 3.59
CA LEU A 137 1.07 2.02 4.30
C LEU A 137 2.10 2.76 3.44
N GLY A 138 2.16 4.09 3.58
CA GLY A 138 3.08 4.92 2.83
C GLY A 138 4.52 4.87 3.35
N ARG A 139 5.40 5.62 2.69
CA ARG A 139 6.80 5.72 3.12
C ARG A 139 6.95 6.57 4.38
N PRO A 140 7.71 6.12 5.39
CA PRO A 140 7.91 6.87 6.61
C PRO A 140 8.90 8.03 6.40
N LYS A 141 8.74 9.10 7.18
CA LYS A 141 9.68 10.20 7.31
C LYS A 141 10.52 10.03 8.57
N ARG A 142 11.76 10.55 8.54
CA ARG A 142 12.77 10.46 9.63
C ARG A 142 12.39 11.06 10.99
N GLY A 143 11.24 11.73 11.13
CA GLY A 143 10.88 12.52 12.31
C GLY A 143 10.77 11.68 13.58
N VAL A 144 10.19 10.48 13.48
CA VAL A 144 10.06 9.57 14.63
C VAL A 144 11.41 9.07 15.12
N GLY A 145 12.31 8.70 14.21
CA GLY A 145 13.65 8.24 14.57
C GLY A 145 14.51 9.35 15.16
N ARG A 146 14.35 10.59 14.69
CA ARG A 146 14.98 11.77 15.30
C ARG A 146 14.55 11.95 16.76
N LEU A 147 13.24 11.94 17.04
CA LEU A 147 12.73 12.10 18.42
C LEU A 147 13.20 10.97 19.33
N ALA A 148 13.19 9.73 18.84
CA ALA A 148 13.66 8.57 19.60
C ALA A 148 15.14 8.71 20.01
N LEU A 149 15.99 9.20 19.12
CA LEU A 149 17.41 9.46 19.39
C LEU A 149 17.62 10.67 20.31
N GLU A 150 16.93 11.79 20.09
CA GLU A 150 17.14 13.00 20.91
C GLU A 150 16.69 12.80 22.38
N THR A 151 15.68 11.96 22.62
CA THR A 151 15.04 11.81 23.93
C THR A 151 15.32 10.50 24.64
N GLY A 152 15.82 9.48 23.93
CA GLY A 152 15.90 8.10 24.45
C GLY A 152 14.54 7.46 24.77
N ALA A 153 13.43 8.10 24.37
CA ALA A 153 12.09 7.64 24.70
C ALA A 153 11.78 6.29 24.02
N PRO A 154 11.17 5.32 24.74
CA PRO A 154 10.68 4.10 24.12
C PRO A 154 9.64 4.42 23.03
N VAL A 155 9.79 3.77 21.87
CA VAL A 155 8.86 3.87 20.75
C VAL A 155 7.95 2.66 20.75
N ILE A 156 6.64 2.88 20.88
CA ILE A 156 5.62 1.85 20.78
C ILE A 156 5.06 1.87 19.35
N PRO A 157 5.25 0.81 18.56
CA PRO A 157 4.60 0.71 17.25
C PRO A 157 3.11 0.43 17.44
N VAL A 158 2.26 1.26 16.86
CA VAL A 158 0.80 1.18 16.97
C VAL A 158 0.20 1.14 15.59
N ALA A 159 -0.78 0.26 15.36
CA ALA A 159 -1.59 0.31 14.15
C ALA A 159 -3.06 0.48 14.48
N VAL A 160 -3.76 1.22 13.63
CA VAL A 160 -5.21 1.38 13.63
C VAL A 160 -5.78 0.93 12.28
N PHE A 161 -6.90 0.21 12.33
CA PHE A 161 -7.59 -0.33 11.16
C PHE A 161 -9.11 -0.15 11.27
N GLY A 162 -9.75 0.24 10.16
CA GLY A 162 -11.20 0.41 10.04
C GLY A 162 -11.69 1.84 10.28
N THR A 163 -10.86 2.75 10.79
CA THR A 163 -11.22 4.15 11.05
C THR A 163 -11.48 4.95 9.77
N GLU A 164 -10.92 4.51 8.64
CA GLU A 164 -11.16 5.06 7.31
C GLU A 164 -12.56 4.77 6.78
N LYS A 165 -13.20 3.69 7.27
CA LYS A 165 -14.57 3.28 6.90
C LYS A 165 -15.66 3.88 7.81
N VAL A 166 -15.27 4.43 8.97
CA VAL A 166 -16.20 5.01 9.96
C VAL A 166 -16.85 6.30 9.48
N ARG A 167 -16.14 7.16 8.73
CA ARG A 167 -16.62 8.49 8.36
C ARG A 167 -16.81 8.63 6.85
N ARG A 168 -18.04 8.92 6.41
CA ARG A 168 -18.37 9.32 5.03
C ARG A 168 -18.98 10.72 5.04
N GLY A 169 -18.20 11.73 4.69
CA GLY A 169 -18.60 13.14 4.82
C GLY A 169 -18.78 13.53 6.30
N TRP A 170 -19.98 14.00 6.66
CA TRP A 170 -20.35 14.29 8.05
C TRP A 170 -20.95 13.09 8.81
N ARG A 171 -21.33 12.02 8.11
CA ARG A 171 -21.99 10.85 8.73
C ARG A 171 -20.97 9.90 9.37
N ILE A 172 -21.22 9.52 10.61
CA ILE A 172 -20.46 8.50 11.36
C ILE A 172 -21.23 7.18 11.32
N ARG A 173 -20.65 6.18 10.66
CA ARG A 173 -21.24 4.85 10.47
C ARG A 173 -20.72 3.85 11.49
N PRO A 174 -21.52 2.85 11.87
CA PRO A 174 -21.04 1.77 12.70
C PRO A 174 -20.11 0.89 11.87
N HIS A 175 -18.83 0.87 12.23
CA HIS A 175 -17.83 -0.01 11.61
C HIS A 175 -16.87 -0.52 12.67
N LYS A 176 -16.42 -1.77 12.55
CA LYS A 176 -15.50 -2.36 13.53
C LYS A 176 -14.14 -1.68 13.43
N VAL A 177 -13.69 -1.07 14.52
CA VAL A 177 -12.36 -0.46 14.62
C VAL A 177 -11.46 -1.33 15.49
N ARG A 178 -10.24 -1.57 15.02
CA ARG A 178 -9.24 -2.34 15.76
C ARG A 178 -7.97 -1.51 15.91
N ILE A 179 -7.38 -1.55 17.09
CA ILE A 179 -6.08 -0.96 17.38
C ILE A 179 -5.19 -1.97 18.09
N ARG A 180 -3.92 -2.01 17.68
CA ARG A 180 -2.90 -2.90 18.22
C ARG A 180 -1.62 -2.13 18.52
N ALA A 181 -1.05 -2.35 19.69
CA ALA A 181 0.27 -1.85 20.08
C ALA A 181 1.26 -3.01 20.24
N GLY A 182 2.42 -2.89 19.60
CA GLY A 182 3.53 -3.82 19.74
C GLY A 182 4.42 -3.50 20.95
N ARG A 183 5.48 -4.31 21.13
CA ARG A 183 6.44 -4.14 22.23
C ARG A 183 7.26 -2.85 22.08
N PRO A 184 7.74 -2.26 23.18
CA PRO A 184 8.59 -1.06 23.13
C PRO A 184 9.91 -1.30 22.41
N LEU A 185 10.25 -0.42 21.49
CA LEU A 185 11.58 -0.32 20.88
C LEU A 185 12.38 0.75 21.63
N ARG A 186 13.64 0.46 21.94
CA ARG A 186 14.54 1.41 22.61
C ARG A 186 15.75 1.70 21.74
N PHE A 187 16.19 2.96 21.76
CA PHE A 187 17.32 3.46 21.00
C PHE A 187 18.20 4.31 21.93
N PRO A 188 19.52 4.38 21.69
CA PRO A 188 20.41 5.21 22.50
C PRO A 188 20.06 6.69 22.34
N GLN A 189 20.25 7.46 23.41
CA GLN A 189 20.12 8.90 23.34
C GLN A 189 21.35 9.52 22.68
N VAL A 190 21.14 10.46 21.76
CA VAL A 190 22.19 11.17 21.00
C VAL A 190 21.81 12.64 20.93
N ASP A 191 22.71 13.54 21.34
CA ASP A 191 22.42 14.99 21.43
C ASP A 191 22.13 15.63 20.06
N GLN A 192 22.89 15.23 19.03
CA GLN A 192 22.75 15.75 17.67
C GLN A 192 22.75 14.62 16.64
N PRO A 193 21.63 13.88 16.50
CA PRO A 193 21.56 12.77 15.57
C PRO A 193 21.61 13.26 14.13
N SER A 194 22.45 12.62 13.32
CA SER A 194 22.50 12.92 11.89
C SER A 194 21.18 12.56 11.20
N PRO A 195 20.80 13.27 10.12
CA PRO A 195 19.74 12.88 9.20
C PRO A 195 19.67 11.40 8.85
N GLN A 196 20.83 10.80 8.54
CA GLN A 196 20.98 9.43 8.11
C GLN A 196 20.68 8.47 9.26
N LEU A 197 21.21 8.74 10.46
CA LEU A 197 20.95 7.93 11.64
C LEU A 197 19.46 7.97 12.05
N ALA A 198 18.84 9.15 12.00
CA ALA A 198 17.39 9.29 12.23
C ALA A 198 16.54 8.54 11.19
N GLY A 199 17.00 8.51 9.93
CA GLY A 199 16.42 7.69 8.87
C GLY A 199 16.51 6.21 9.20
N ALA A 200 17.70 5.70 9.51
CA ALA A 200 17.94 4.30 9.84
C ALA A 200 17.12 3.82 11.06
N VAL A 201 17.00 4.65 12.11
CA VAL A 201 16.12 4.34 13.26
C VAL A 201 14.66 4.28 12.84
N THR A 202 14.22 5.19 11.97
CA THR A 202 12.86 5.17 11.42
C THR A 202 12.61 3.89 10.62
N GLU A 203 13.57 3.46 9.80
CA GLU A 203 13.51 2.21 9.03
C GLU A 203 13.50 0.95 9.91
N ARG A 204 13.96 1.05 11.18
CA ARG A 204 13.80 -0.03 12.17
C ARG A 204 12.43 0.01 12.86
N ILE A 205 11.85 1.20 13.07
CA ILE A 205 10.54 1.38 13.71
C ILE A 205 9.40 1.00 12.77
N TRP A 206 9.50 1.42 11.51
CA TRP A 206 8.40 1.36 10.56
C TRP A 206 7.90 -0.07 10.25
N PRO A 207 8.79 -1.06 10.00
CA PRO A 207 8.36 -2.45 9.82
C PRO A 207 7.60 -3.00 11.03
N CYS A 208 7.91 -2.54 12.25
CA CYS A 208 7.17 -2.96 13.44
C CYS A 208 5.73 -2.41 13.47
N VAL A 209 5.49 -1.22 12.89
CA VAL A 209 4.16 -0.64 12.69
C VAL A 209 3.41 -1.40 11.60
N GLU A 210 4.06 -1.69 10.47
CA GLU A 210 3.51 -2.50 9.38
C GLU A 210 3.05 -3.87 9.88
N LEU A 211 3.87 -4.56 10.68
CA LEU A 211 3.51 -5.83 11.30
C LEU A 211 2.26 -5.74 12.20
N GLN A 212 2.05 -4.62 12.91
CA GLN A 212 0.82 -4.44 13.68
C GLN A 212 -0.38 -4.26 12.75
N TRP A 213 -0.21 -3.52 11.66
CA TRP A 213 -1.27 -3.22 10.71
C TRP A 213 -1.68 -4.44 9.89
N GLU A 214 -0.70 -5.21 9.37
CA GLU A 214 -0.92 -6.48 8.68
C GLU A 214 -1.73 -7.45 9.53
N TRP A 215 -1.37 -7.60 10.81
CA TRP A 215 -2.11 -8.46 11.73
C TRP A 215 -3.56 -8.00 11.98
N LEU A 216 -3.82 -6.69 11.89
CA LEU A 216 -5.17 -6.15 11.98
C LEU A 216 -6.02 -6.41 10.73
N GLY A 217 -5.43 -6.94 9.65
CA GLY A 217 -6.05 -7.14 8.35
C GLY A 217 -5.67 -6.06 7.32
N GLY A 218 -4.65 -5.25 7.61
CA GLY A 218 -4.05 -4.33 6.64
C GLY A 218 -3.43 -5.05 5.46
N VAL A 219 -3.31 -4.35 4.33
CA VAL A 219 -2.74 -4.90 3.10
C VAL A 219 -1.22 -4.92 3.21
N ALA A 220 -0.65 -6.10 3.45
CA ALA A 220 0.81 -6.28 3.48
C ALA A 220 1.46 -5.81 2.16
N PRO A 221 2.68 -5.27 2.15
CA PRO A 221 3.39 -4.99 0.91
C PRO A 221 3.72 -6.31 0.18
N ILE A 222 3.83 -6.25 -1.15
CA ILE A 222 4.24 -7.41 -1.97
C ILE A 222 5.74 -7.60 -1.78
N ARG A 223 6.16 -8.76 -1.26
CA ARG A 223 7.57 -9.11 -1.03
C ARG A 223 8.03 -10.25 -1.94
N ARG A 224 7.11 -11.12 -2.35
CA ARG A 224 7.39 -12.24 -3.27
C ARG A 224 6.37 -12.32 -4.40
N VAL A 225 6.88 -12.45 -5.63
CA VAL A 225 6.08 -12.54 -6.85
C VAL A 225 6.40 -13.84 -7.57
N ALA A 226 5.37 -14.64 -7.86
CA ALA A 226 5.49 -15.81 -8.72
C ALA A 226 4.80 -15.52 -10.06
N ILE A 227 5.54 -15.56 -11.15
CA ILE A 227 5.04 -15.26 -12.50
C ILE A 227 4.90 -16.57 -13.27
N LEU A 228 3.67 -16.96 -13.57
CA LEU A 228 3.35 -18.15 -14.35
C LEU A 228 3.26 -17.77 -15.83
N GLY A 229 4.30 -18.12 -16.60
CA GLY A 229 4.37 -17.89 -18.05
C GLY A 229 5.55 -17.02 -18.46
N ALA A 230 6.59 -17.62 -19.03
CA ALA A 230 7.78 -16.95 -19.55
C ALA A 230 7.61 -16.44 -21.00
N GLY A 231 6.47 -15.80 -21.30
CA GLY A 231 6.27 -15.04 -22.54
C GLY A 231 6.87 -13.63 -22.47
N SER A 232 6.57 -12.76 -23.44
CA SER A 232 7.14 -11.41 -23.51
C SER A 232 6.82 -10.57 -22.27
N TRP A 233 5.55 -10.54 -21.86
CA TRP A 233 5.11 -9.79 -20.67
C TRP A 233 5.56 -10.44 -19.36
N GLY A 234 5.51 -11.77 -19.24
CA GLY A 234 5.97 -12.44 -18.02
C GLY A 234 7.47 -12.26 -17.78
N THR A 235 8.27 -12.39 -18.84
CA THR A 235 9.71 -12.12 -18.79
C THR A 235 9.99 -10.65 -18.52
N GLY A 236 9.32 -9.74 -19.24
CA GLY A 236 9.52 -8.31 -19.07
C GLY A 236 9.14 -7.81 -17.68
N LEU A 237 8.03 -8.31 -17.12
CA LEU A 237 7.63 -8.00 -15.76
C LEU A 237 8.65 -8.55 -14.75
N ALA A 238 9.16 -9.77 -14.95
CA ALA A 238 10.20 -10.32 -14.08
C ALA A 238 11.45 -9.42 -14.05
N VAL A 239 11.89 -8.93 -15.22
CA VAL A 239 13.01 -8.00 -15.34
C VAL A 239 12.75 -6.69 -14.59
N LYS A 240 11.59 -6.05 -14.80
CA LYS A 240 11.27 -4.76 -14.16
C LYS A 240 11.08 -4.89 -12.65
N LEU A 241 10.51 -6.00 -12.19
CA LEU A 241 10.28 -6.24 -10.76
C LEU A 241 11.56 -6.58 -9.99
N ALA A 242 12.56 -7.20 -10.62
CA ALA A 242 13.82 -7.54 -9.97
C ALA A 242 14.50 -6.32 -9.30
N GLY A 243 14.40 -5.14 -9.93
CA GLY A 243 14.96 -3.89 -9.41
C GLY A 243 14.18 -3.24 -8.27
N THR A 244 13.03 -3.80 -7.85
CA THR A 244 12.16 -3.20 -6.83
C THR A 244 12.41 -3.74 -5.42
N GLY A 245 13.30 -4.71 -5.27
CA GLY A 245 13.59 -5.36 -3.98
C GLY A 245 12.62 -6.48 -3.58
N VAL A 246 11.68 -6.84 -4.47
CA VAL A 246 10.81 -8.02 -4.30
C VAL A 246 11.52 -9.27 -4.82
N GLY A 247 11.30 -10.40 -4.16
CA GLY A 247 11.76 -11.70 -4.67
C GLY A 247 10.90 -12.13 -5.85
N VAL A 248 11.51 -12.39 -7.00
CA VAL A 248 10.80 -12.75 -8.24
C VAL A 248 11.15 -14.17 -8.66
N GLU A 249 10.13 -15.00 -8.89
CA GLU A 249 10.25 -16.29 -9.54
C GLU A 249 9.51 -16.30 -10.88
N LEU A 250 10.18 -16.72 -11.96
CA LEU A 250 9.63 -16.82 -13.32
C LEU A 250 9.45 -18.29 -13.71
N GLY A 251 8.19 -18.68 -13.90
CA GLY A 251 7.76 -20.01 -14.29
C GLY A 251 7.70 -20.18 -15.80
N THR A 252 8.47 -21.11 -16.32
CA THR A 252 8.41 -21.55 -17.73
C THR A 252 7.36 -22.64 -17.92
N ARG A 253 6.92 -22.83 -19.17
CA ARG A 253 5.97 -23.90 -19.51
C ARG A 253 6.61 -25.29 -19.52
N THR A 254 7.91 -25.38 -19.84
CA THR A 254 8.61 -26.66 -19.91
C THR A 254 9.97 -26.59 -19.20
N PRO A 255 10.49 -27.72 -18.69
CA PRO A 255 11.80 -27.79 -18.05
C PRO A 255 12.96 -27.38 -18.97
N GLU A 256 12.87 -27.69 -20.26
CA GLU A 256 13.89 -27.34 -21.25
C GLU A 256 13.99 -25.83 -21.42
N GLN A 257 12.84 -25.14 -21.48
CA GLN A 257 12.79 -23.68 -21.50
C GLN A 257 13.41 -23.11 -20.21
N ALA A 258 13.15 -23.73 -19.05
CA ALA A 258 13.74 -23.29 -17.78
C ALA A 258 15.27 -23.40 -17.80
N GLY A 259 15.79 -24.56 -18.22
CA GLY A 259 17.23 -24.80 -18.32
C GLY A 259 17.91 -23.83 -19.28
N HIS A 260 17.33 -23.62 -20.46
CA HIS A 260 17.85 -22.66 -21.44
C HIS A 260 17.90 -21.24 -20.87
N LEU A 261 16.79 -20.72 -20.33
CA LEU A 261 16.73 -19.37 -19.77
C LEU A 261 17.62 -19.21 -18.52
N ALA A 262 17.77 -20.26 -17.71
CA ALA A 262 18.65 -20.24 -16.54
C ALA A 262 20.12 -20.09 -16.95
N THR A 263 20.52 -20.69 -18.08
CA THR A 263 21.89 -20.59 -18.62
C THR A 263 22.11 -19.30 -19.41
N THR A 264 21.26 -18.99 -20.38
CA THR A 264 21.48 -17.84 -21.29
C THR A 264 21.13 -16.52 -20.64
N ARG A 265 20.23 -16.52 -19.64
CA ARG A 265 19.62 -15.32 -19.03
C ARG A 265 18.97 -14.39 -20.06
N VAL A 266 18.63 -14.87 -21.25
CA VAL A 266 17.97 -14.09 -22.30
C VAL A 266 16.85 -14.93 -22.89
N ASN A 267 15.68 -14.33 -23.07
CA ASN A 267 14.53 -15.00 -23.67
C ASN A 267 14.42 -14.60 -25.14
N ASP A 268 15.33 -15.11 -25.99
CA ASP A 268 15.42 -14.72 -27.41
C ASP A 268 14.11 -14.93 -28.19
N ALA A 269 13.32 -15.94 -27.80
CA ALA A 269 12.05 -16.25 -28.46
C ALA A 269 10.95 -15.20 -28.21
N TYR A 270 10.96 -14.53 -27.06
CA TYR A 270 9.85 -13.67 -26.64
C TYR A 270 10.24 -12.24 -26.27
N LEU A 271 11.51 -12.01 -25.89
CA LEU A 271 12.04 -10.72 -25.47
C LEU A 271 13.56 -10.66 -25.77
N PRO A 272 13.94 -10.64 -27.06
CA PRO A 272 15.34 -10.68 -27.47
C PRO A 272 16.10 -9.44 -27.00
N GLY A 273 17.39 -9.61 -26.72
CA GLY A 273 18.30 -8.51 -26.33
C GLY A 273 18.14 -7.98 -24.92
N ILE A 274 17.14 -8.45 -24.15
CA ILE A 274 16.95 -8.06 -22.75
C ILE A 274 17.41 -9.18 -21.82
N ARG A 275 18.44 -8.91 -21.03
CA ARG A 275 18.96 -9.85 -20.02
C ARG A 275 18.05 -9.91 -18.79
N ILE A 276 17.77 -11.11 -18.32
CA ILE A 276 17.07 -11.41 -17.08
C ILE A 276 18.06 -11.31 -15.91
N PRO A 277 17.86 -10.38 -14.95
CA PRO A 277 18.76 -10.17 -13.81
C PRO A 277 18.94 -11.43 -12.96
N ASP A 278 20.15 -11.71 -12.47
CA ASP A 278 20.52 -12.98 -11.84
C ASP A 278 19.69 -13.29 -10.56
N GLU A 279 19.11 -12.27 -9.94
CA GLU A 279 18.23 -12.37 -8.77
C GLU A 279 16.87 -12.99 -9.12
N VAL A 280 16.44 -12.96 -10.39
CA VAL A 280 15.22 -13.63 -10.84
C VAL A 280 15.48 -15.14 -10.89
N ARG A 281 14.78 -15.88 -10.03
CA ARG A 281 14.79 -17.34 -10.06
C ARG A 281 13.96 -17.82 -11.23
N ILE A 282 14.56 -18.57 -12.14
CA ILE A 282 13.88 -19.16 -13.29
C ILE A 282 13.73 -20.66 -13.04
N ALA A 283 12.52 -21.20 -13.19
CA ALA A 283 12.27 -22.62 -13.06
C ALA A 283 11.03 -23.03 -13.87
N HIS A 284 10.80 -24.34 -13.97
CA HIS A 284 9.51 -24.86 -14.44
C HIS A 284 8.38 -24.37 -13.51
N ALA A 285 7.19 -24.09 -14.06
CA ALA A 285 6.06 -23.56 -13.29
C ALA A 285 5.71 -24.40 -12.04
N ASP A 286 5.84 -25.74 -12.11
CA ASP A 286 5.60 -26.61 -10.96
C ASP A 286 6.60 -26.40 -9.81
N ALA A 287 7.84 -26.01 -10.13
CA ALA A 287 8.92 -25.85 -9.17
C ALA A 287 8.97 -24.46 -8.52
N LEU A 288 8.01 -23.59 -8.84
CA LEU A 288 7.87 -22.29 -8.18
C LEU A 288 7.33 -22.43 -6.75
N SER A 289 7.73 -21.52 -5.86
CA SER A 289 7.21 -21.48 -4.48
C SER A 289 5.88 -20.70 -4.37
N ILE A 290 4.86 -21.10 -5.13
CA ILE A 290 3.57 -20.38 -5.25
C ILE A 290 2.90 -20.15 -3.89
N GLU A 291 3.01 -21.11 -2.97
CA GLU A 291 2.41 -21.10 -1.63
C GLU A 291 2.99 -19.97 -0.75
N ARG A 292 4.17 -19.47 -1.11
CA ARG A 292 4.89 -18.39 -0.40
C ARG A 292 4.71 -17.04 -1.07
N ALA A 293 4.14 -16.96 -2.26
CA ALA A 293 3.95 -15.71 -2.98
C ALA A 293 2.96 -14.78 -2.26
N ASP A 294 3.18 -13.47 -2.39
CA ASP A 294 2.22 -12.44 -2.01
C ASP A 294 1.41 -11.99 -3.24
N LEU A 295 2.01 -12.08 -4.43
CA LEU A 295 1.39 -11.85 -5.72
C LEU A 295 1.69 -13.02 -6.66
N VAL A 296 0.65 -13.62 -7.24
CA VAL A 296 0.78 -14.60 -8.33
C VAL A 296 0.33 -13.95 -9.63
N VAL A 297 1.16 -14.00 -10.66
CA VAL A 297 0.87 -13.38 -11.97
C VAL A 297 0.61 -14.47 -12.99
N PHE A 298 -0.60 -14.52 -13.56
CA PHE A 298 -0.89 -15.34 -14.73
C PHE A 298 -0.50 -14.57 -16.00
N ALA A 299 0.72 -14.83 -16.48
CA ALA A 299 1.31 -14.26 -17.68
C ALA A 299 1.24 -15.21 -18.88
N VAL A 300 0.11 -15.91 -19.02
CA VAL A 300 -0.17 -16.85 -20.12
C VAL A 300 -1.24 -16.29 -21.06
N PRO A 301 -1.25 -16.69 -22.36
CA PRO A 301 -2.34 -16.34 -23.27
C PRO A 301 -3.69 -16.88 -22.77
N ALA A 302 -4.82 -16.24 -23.14
CA ALA A 302 -6.15 -16.66 -22.71
C ALA A 302 -6.45 -18.14 -22.98
N ARG A 303 -6.01 -18.68 -24.14
CA ARG A 303 -6.14 -20.11 -24.49
C ARG A 303 -5.41 -21.08 -23.54
N GLY A 304 -4.36 -20.61 -22.86
CA GLY A 304 -3.56 -21.42 -21.93
C GLY A 304 -3.91 -21.16 -20.46
N LEU A 305 -4.77 -20.18 -20.17
CA LEU A 305 -5.10 -19.78 -18.81
C LEU A 305 -5.85 -20.88 -18.06
N THR A 306 -6.79 -21.56 -18.71
CA THR A 306 -7.58 -22.64 -18.10
C THR A 306 -6.70 -23.75 -17.55
N GLY A 307 -5.77 -24.26 -18.36
CA GLY A 307 -4.82 -25.29 -17.95
C GLY A 307 -3.85 -24.82 -16.88
N CYS A 308 -3.37 -23.58 -16.96
CA CYS A 308 -2.47 -23.01 -15.95
C CYS A 308 -3.15 -22.84 -14.58
N VAL A 309 -4.41 -22.38 -14.57
CA VAL A 309 -5.23 -22.29 -13.35
C VAL A 309 -5.53 -23.67 -12.80
N ALA A 310 -5.85 -24.66 -13.65
CA ALA A 310 -6.08 -26.03 -13.19
C ALA A 310 -4.83 -26.66 -12.56
N ALA A 311 -3.64 -26.37 -13.10
CA ALA A 311 -2.39 -26.93 -12.59
C ALA A 311 -1.88 -26.28 -11.29
N HIS A 312 -2.17 -24.99 -11.09
CA HIS A 312 -1.52 -24.21 -10.03
C HIS A 312 -2.46 -23.41 -9.12
N GLY A 313 -3.74 -23.28 -9.47
CA GLY A 313 -4.72 -22.45 -8.75
C GLY A 313 -4.86 -22.84 -7.28
N ASP A 314 -4.88 -24.14 -6.98
CA ASP A 314 -5.02 -24.67 -5.62
C ASP A 314 -3.81 -24.38 -4.73
N ARG A 315 -2.66 -24.07 -5.32
CA ARG A 315 -1.42 -23.73 -4.61
C ARG A 315 -1.38 -22.26 -4.17
N ILE A 316 -2.30 -21.44 -4.68
CA ILE A 316 -2.35 -20.00 -4.39
C ILE A 316 -2.94 -19.80 -2.99
N PRO A 317 -2.19 -19.23 -2.03
CA PRO A 317 -2.68 -19.07 -0.67
C PRO A 317 -3.72 -17.95 -0.61
N SER A 318 -4.69 -18.06 0.30
CA SER A 318 -5.80 -17.10 0.42
C SER A 318 -5.39 -15.67 0.81
N ARG A 319 -4.15 -15.49 1.27
CA ARG A 319 -3.56 -14.17 1.55
C ARG A 319 -2.99 -13.49 0.30
N ALA A 320 -2.68 -14.24 -0.76
CA ALA A 320 -2.05 -13.70 -1.96
C ALA A 320 -3.08 -12.98 -2.83
N GLY A 321 -2.62 -11.97 -3.56
CA GLY A 321 -3.35 -11.42 -4.68
C GLY A 321 -2.98 -12.11 -6.00
N VAL A 322 -3.85 -12.01 -6.99
CA VAL A 322 -3.60 -12.54 -8.33
C VAL A 322 -3.70 -11.45 -9.38
N LEU A 323 -2.69 -11.35 -10.24
CA LEU A 323 -2.69 -10.45 -11.40
C LEU A 323 -2.81 -11.25 -12.70
N VAL A 324 -3.85 -11.00 -13.47
CA VAL A 324 -4.12 -11.65 -14.75
C VAL A 324 -3.67 -10.74 -15.89
N LEU A 325 -2.71 -11.20 -16.69
CA LEU A 325 -2.22 -10.48 -17.87
C LEU A 325 -2.80 -11.03 -19.18
N ALA A 326 -3.57 -12.12 -19.12
CA ALA A 326 -4.23 -12.70 -20.26
C ALA A 326 -5.19 -11.69 -20.90
N LYS A 327 -5.13 -11.55 -22.22
CA LYS A 327 -6.02 -10.68 -23.01
C LYS A 327 -6.83 -11.53 -23.98
N GLY A 328 -8.11 -11.22 -24.12
CA GLY A 328 -9.07 -11.95 -24.95
C GLY A 328 -10.14 -12.66 -24.12
N LEU A 329 -11.13 -13.21 -24.82
CA LEU A 329 -12.22 -13.97 -24.21
C LEU A 329 -11.86 -15.45 -24.11
N MET A 330 -12.35 -16.13 -23.08
CA MET A 330 -12.09 -17.55 -22.92
C MET A 330 -13.20 -18.42 -23.51
N ALA A 331 -12.80 -19.40 -24.30
CA ALA A 331 -13.71 -20.40 -24.86
C ALA A 331 -14.22 -21.38 -23.79
N PRO A 332 -15.41 -22.00 -23.98
CA PRO A 332 -16.34 -21.75 -25.09
C PRO A 332 -17.30 -20.58 -24.84
N HIS A 333 -17.40 -20.09 -23.60
CA HIS A 333 -18.52 -19.22 -23.18
C HIS A 333 -18.23 -17.72 -23.38
N GLY A 334 -17.03 -17.38 -23.84
CA GLY A 334 -16.60 -15.98 -23.97
C GLY A 334 -16.38 -15.29 -22.62
N SER A 335 -16.10 -16.05 -21.56
CA SER A 335 -15.90 -15.48 -20.22
C SER A 335 -14.64 -14.63 -20.15
N LEU A 336 -14.67 -13.59 -19.32
CA LEU A 336 -13.49 -12.78 -19.05
C LEU A 336 -12.43 -13.56 -18.24
N PRO A 337 -11.13 -13.39 -18.54
CA PRO A 337 -10.05 -14.03 -17.80
C PRO A 337 -10.08 -13.78 -16.28
N GLY A 338 -10.27 -12.53 -15.87
CA GLY A 338 -10.34 -12.14 -14.45
C GLY A 338 -11.50 -12.80 -13.72
N ALA A 339 -12.69 -12.81 -14.35
CA ALA A 339 -13.87 -13.49 -13.81
C ALA A 339 -13.61 -14.99 -13.62
N TYR A 340 -13.10 -15.66 -14.65
CA TYR A 340 -12.80 -17.10 -14.58
C TYR A 340 -11.81 -17.44 -13.47
N VAL A 341 -10.74 -16.66 -13.34
CA VAL A 341 -9.71 -16.86 -12.30
C VAL A 341 -10.33 -16.64 -10.93
N SER A 342 -11.10 -15.57 -10.73
CA SER A 342 -11.69 -15.22 -9.43
C SER A 342 -12.63 -16.28 -8.86
N GLU A 343 -13.29 -17.06 -9.71
CA GLU A 343 -14.16 -18.17 -9.30
C GLU A 343 -13.39 -19.44 -8.89
N ARG A 344 -12.10 -19.54 -9.25
CA ARG A 344 -11.33 -20.81 -9.22
C ARG A 344 -10.09 -20.77 -8.36
N VAL A 345 -9.76 -19.62 -7.78
CA VAL A 345 -8.59 -19.47 -6.89
C VAL A 345 -9.03 -18.95 -5.54
N ALA A 346 -8.36 -19.39 -4.48
CA ALA A 346 -8.64 -18.95 -3.12
C ALA A 346 -8.13 -17.53 -2.80
N ALA A 347 -7.50 -16.86 -3.77
CA ALA A 347 -6.80 -15.59 -3.61
C ALA A 347 -7.67 -14.51 -2.96
N ARG A 348 -7.01 -13.60 -2.23
CA ARG A 348 -7.68 -12.50 -1.54
C ARG A 348 -8.41 -11.56 -2.50
N ALA A 349 -7.79 -11.32 -3.65
CA ALA A 349 -8.27 -10.41 -4.68
C ALA A 349 -7.65 -10.78 -6.03
N VAL A 350 -8.36 -10.44 -7.10
CA VAL A 350 -7.91 -10.61 -8.50
C VAL A 350 -7.90 -9.24 -9.17
N ALA A 351 -6.84 -8.96 -9.91
CA ALA A 351 -6.69 -7.76 -10.73
C ALA A 351 -6.31 -8.15 -12.16
N CYS A 352 -6.63 -7.29 -13.12
CA CYS A 352 -6.14 -7.38 -14.49
C CYS A 352 -5.35 -6.12 -14.87
N LEU A 353 -4.55 -6.23 -15.95
CA LEU A 353 -3.71 -5.13 -16.44
C LEU A 353 -4.05 -4.76 -17.89
N GLY A 354 -4.56 -3.56 -18.08
CA GLY A 354 -4.78 -2.92 -19.37
C GLY A 354 -3.61 -2.02 -19.78
N GLY A 355 -3.53 -1.70 -21.08
CA GLY A 355 -2.54 -0.75 -21.60
C GLY A 355 -1.90 -1.15 -22.94
N PRO A 356 -1.01 -0.29 -23.48
CA PRO A 356 -0.30 -0.51 -24.73
C PRO A 356 0.49 -1.82 -24.70
N GLY A 357 0.59 -2.48 -25.85
CA GLY A 357 0.68 -3.94 -25.93
C GLY A 357 2.05 -4.51 -26.21
N HIS A 358 3.03 -3.68 -26.58
CA HIS A 358 4.35 -4.16 -26.97
C HIS A 358 5.26 -4.22 -25.75
N ALA A 359 5.58 -5.45 -25.31
CA ALA A 359 6.32 -5.66 -24.07
C ALA A 359 7.73 -5.04 -24.15
N ALA A 360 8.46 -5.25 -25.24
CA ALA A 360 9.83 -4.72 -25.38
C ALA A 360 9.88 -3.20 -25.20
N ASP A 361 8.98 -2.45 -25.86
CA ASP A 361 8.92 -1.00 -25.73
C ASP A 361 8.52 -0.56 -24.33
N ALA A 362 7.55 -1.25 -23.72
CA ALA A 362 7.11 -0.99 -22.36
C ALA A 362 8.22 -1.21 -21.32
N ILE A 363 9.07 -2.21 -21.52
CA ILE A 363 10.22 -2.48 -20.64
C ILE A 363 11.29 -1.41 -20.82
N ALA A 364 11.63 -1.07 -22.06
CA ALA A 364 12.70 -0.14 -22.41
C ALA A 364 12.38 1.32 -22.06
N HIS A 365 11.16 1.78 -22.35
CA HIS A 365 10.79 3.20 -22.26
C HIS A 365 9.76 3.49 -21.16
N GLY A 366 9.26 2.45 -20.48
CA GLY A 366 8.08 2.56 -19.63
C GLY A 366 6.78 2.49 -20.44
N ALA A 367 5.67 2.30 -19.75
CA ALA A 367 4.34 2.29 -20.35
C ALA A 367 3.31 2.81 -19.36
N SER A 368 2.30 3.52 -19.87
CA SER A 368 1.11 3.90 -19.12
C SER A 368 0.13 2.72 -19.12
N LEU A 369 -0.17 2.18 -17.93
CA LEU A 369 -0.96 0.98 -17.73
C LEU A 369 -2.17 1.29 -16.84
N VAL A 370 -3.18 0.40 -16.89
CA VAL A 370 -4.35 0.47 -16.02
C VAL A 370 -4.45 -0.83 -15.24
N ALA A 371 -4.32 -0.77 -13.92
CA ALA A 371 -4.60 -1.89 -13.03
C ALA A 371 -6.06 -1.84 -12.58
N ALA A 372 -6.84 -2.88 -12.89
CA ALA A 372 -8.25 -2.95 -12.51
C ALA A 372 -8.51 -4.07 -11.52
N SER A 373 -9.23 -3.77 -10.43
CA SER A 373 -9.72 -4.77 -9.48
C SER A 373 -10.98 -4.27 -8.77
N THR A 374 -11.86 -5.19 -8.37
CA THR A 374 -12.97 -4.87 -7.47
C THR A 374 -12.50 -4.56 -6.04
N ASP A 375 -11.30 -5.03 -5.65
CA ASP A 375 -10.60 -4.62 -4.42
C ASP A 375 -9.70 -3.42 -4.73
N VAL A 376 -10.15 -2.22 -4.31
CA VAL A 376 -9.42 -0.97 -4.50
C VAL A 376 -8.05 -1.00 -3.82
N ASP A 377 -7.94 -1.58 -2.61
CA ASP A 377 -6.66 -1.62 -1.92
C ASP A 377 -5.67 -2.55 -2.64
N PHE A 378 -6.16 -3.61 -3.31
CA PHE A 378 -5.33 -4.48 -4.13
C PHE A 378 -4.92 -3.82 -5.46
N ALA A 379 -5.83 -3.10 -6.13
CA ALA A 379 -5.50 -2.33 -7.33
C ALA A 379 -4.37 -1.32 -7.06
N GLU A 380 -4.46 -0.57 -5.95
CA GLU A 380 -3.40 0.37 -5.52
C GLU A 380 -2.10 -0.37 -5.19
N GLN A 381 -2.16 -1.51 -4.50
CA GLN A 381 -0.98 -2.32 -4.19
C GLN A 381 -0.25 -2.79 -5.45
N VAL A 382 -0.98 -3.22 -6.49
CA VAL A 382 -0.42 -3.59 -7.80
C VAL A 382 0.15 -2.35 -8.51
N ALA A 383 -0.57 -1.23 -8.50
CA ALA A 383 -0.12 0.01 -9.12
C ALA A 383 1.18 0.53 -8.47
N ASP A 384 1.27 0.55 -7.14
CA ASP A 384 2.47 0.96 -6.40
C ASP A 384 3.70 0.10 -6.77
N LEU A 385 3.52 -1.21 -6.86
CA LEU A 385 4.57 -2.13 -7.26
C LEU A 385 5.05 -1.84 -8.68
N LEU A 386 4.12 -1.70 -9.63
CA LEU A 386 4.45 -1.44 -11.03
C LEU A 386 5.02 -0.03 -11.25
N ASN A 387 4.53 0.98 -10.52
CA ASN A 387 5.10 2.33 -10.51
C ASN A 387 6.54 2.32 -10.01
N THR A 388 6.82 1.56 -8.94
CA THR A 388 8.20 1.37 -8.45
C THR A 388 9.09 0.67 -9.47
N ALA A 389 8.50 -0.21 -10.31
CA ALA A 389 9.17 -0.88 -11.41
C ALA A 389 9.39 0.00 -12.66
N GLY A 390 8.96 1.28 -12.63
CA GLY A 390 9.14 2.24 -13.71
C GLY A 390 8.05 2.22 -14.78
N PHE A 391 6.84 1.75 -14.44
CA PHE A 391 5.62 1.98 -15.22
C PHE A 391 4.88 3.22 -14.71
N GLU A 392 3.89 3.70 -15.46
CA GLU A 392 2.93 4.70 -15.00
C GLU A 392 1.56 4.03 -14.90
N VAL A 393 1.11 3.70 -13.70
CA VAL A 393 -0.08 2.87 -13.51
C VAL A 393 -1.20 3.65 -12.84
N GLN A 394 -2.34 3.70 -13.52
CA GLN A 394 -3.61 4.18 -12.97
C GLN A 394 -4.47 3.02 -12.48
N THR A 395 -5.35 3.28 -11.52
CA THR A 395 -6.25 2.27 -10.94
C THR A 395 -7.70 2.50 -11.36
N THR A 396 -8.45 1.42 -11.51
CA THR A 396 -9.91 1.46 -11.73
C THR A 396 -10.60 0.28 -11.07
N THR A 397 -11.90 0.41 -10.83
CA THR A 397 -12.76 -0.70 -10.39
C THR A 397 -13.51 -1.36 -11.54
N ASP A 398 -13.42 -0.79 -12.75
CA ASP A 398 -14.03 -1.33 -13.96
C ASP A 398 -13.14 -2.42 -14.59
N VAL A 399 -13.17 -3.61 -13.97
CA VAL A 399 -12.45 -4.79 -14.46
C VAL A 399 -12.96 -5.20 -15.85
N THR A 400 -14.29 -5.21 -16.02
CA THR A 400 -14.97 -5.60 -17.26
C THR A 400 -14.53 -4.73 -18.43
N GLY A 401 -14.60 -3.40 -18.30
CA GLY A 401 -14.21 -2.48 -19.35
C GLY A 401 -12.74 -2.63 -19.74
N VAL A 402 -11.84 -2.83 -18.77
CA VAL A 402 -10.41 -3.03 -19.04
C VAL A 402 -10.13 -4.33 -19.81
N GLU A 403 -10.76 -5.44 -19.42
CA GLU A 403 -10.57 -6.72 -20.12
C GLU A 403 -11.20 -6.73 -21.51
N LEU A 404 -12.41 -6.18 -21.65
CA LEU A 404 -13.07 -6.06 -22.95
C LEU A 404 -12.31 -5.13 -23.90
N ALA A 405 -11.81 -3.98 -23.44
CA ALA A 405 -10.95 -3.12 -24.24
C ALA A 405 -9.67 -3.85 -24.69
N GLY A 406 -9.10 -4.69 -23.81
CA GLY A 406 -7.97 -5.56 -24.13
C GLY A 406 -8.28 -6.59 -25.22
N ALA A 407 -9.49 -7.17 -25.21
CA ALA A 407 -9.96 -8.08 -26.24
C ALA A 407 -10.24 -7.35 -27.56
N ALA A 408 -10.98 -6.25 -27.50
CA ALA A 408 -11.35 -5.39 -28.64
C ALA A 408 -10.12 -4.90 -29.40
N LYS A 409 -9.06 -4.51 -28.69
CA LYS A 409 -7.80 -4.07 -29.30
C LYS A 409 -7.25 -5.05 -30.32
N ASN A 410 -7.25 -6.36 -30.02
CA ASN A 410 -6.71 -7.36 -30.94
C ASN A 410 -7.56 -7.44 -32.21
N ALA A 411 -8.89 -7.40 -32.09
CA ALA A 411 -9.80 -7.35 -33.23
C ALA A 411 -9.67 -6.04 -34.01
N ALA A 412 -9.52 -4.90 -33.33
CA ALA A 412 -9.33 -3.59 -33.94
C ALA A 412 -8.05 -3.52 -34.77
N VAL A 413 -6.95 -4.14 -34.31
CA VAL A 413 -5.70 -4.24 -35.09
C VAL A 413 -5.92 -5.02 -36.38
N VAL A 414 -6.64 -6.14 -36.33
CA VAL A 414 -6.96 -6.94 -37.53
C VAL A 414 -7.86 -6.15 -38.49
N ALA A 415 -8.89 -5.48 -37.97
CA ALA A 415 -9.79 -4.65 -38.77
C ALA A 415 -9.06 -3.48 -39.43
N ALA A 416 -8.19 -2.79 -38.68
CA ALA A 416 -7.36 -1.71 -39.20
C ALA A 416 -6.40 -2.20 -40.29
N ALA A 417 -5.74 -3.34 -40.08
CA ALA A 417 -4.82 -3.93 -41.06
C ALA A 417 -5.55 -4.31 -42.36
N ALA A 418 -6.75 -4.91 -42.25
CA ALA A 418 -7.56 -5.26 -43.42
C ALA A 418 -8.02 -4.02 -44.20
N ALA A 419 -8.36 -2.93 -43.50
CA ALA A 419 -8.78 -1.67 -44.12
C ALA A 419 -7.61 -0.75 -44.54
N ALA A 420 -6.36 -1.09 -44.20
CA ALA A 420 -5.19 -0.25 -44.45
C ALA A 420 -4.97 0.03 -45.95
N ILE A 421 -5.37 -0.90 -46.82
CA ILE A 421 -5.33 -0.72 -48.29
C ILE A 421 -6.17 0.45 -48.79
N ALA A 422 -7.21 0.84 -48.03
CA ALA A 422 -8.10 1.95 -48.34
C ALA A 422 -7.65 3.27 -47.69
N GLY A 423 -6.47 3.28 -47.06
CA GLY A 423 -5.86 4.46 -46.46
C GLY A 423 -6.09 4.59 -44.94
N PRO A 424 -5.39 5.53 -44.29
CA PRO A 424 -5.34 5.66 -42.83
C PRO A 424 -6.70 6.00 -42.20
N ASN A 425 -7.55 6.76 -42.89
CA ASN A 425 -8.89 7.10 -42.38
C ASN A 425 -9.81 5.87 -42.33
N ALA A 426 -9.74 5.01 -43.34
CA ALA A 426 -10.52 3.76 -43.37
C ALA A 426 -10.04 2.79 -42.28
N ALA A 427 -8.72 2.67 -42.09
CA ALA A 427 -8.13 1.87 -41.01
C ALA A 427 -8.55 2.38 -39.61
N GLY A 428 -8.51 3.70 -39.39
CA GLY A 428 -8.95 4.32 -38.15
C GLY A 428 -10.44 4.12 -37.89
N ALA A 429 -11.28 4.28 -38.91
CA ALA A 429 -12.72 4.03 -38.80
C ALA A 429 -13.04 2.56 -38.52
N ALA A 430 -12.33 1.62 -39.13
CA ALA A 430 -12.48 0.18 -38.89
C ALA A 430 -12.12 -0.19 -37.45
N ALA A 431 -10.99 0.32 -36.93
CA ALA A 431 -10.64 0.15 -35.52
C ALA A 431 -11.67 0.79 -34.58
N GLY A 432 -12.12 2.01 -34.88
CA GLY A 432 -13.10 2.74 -34.08
C GLY A 432 -14.44 2.01 -33.98
N LYS A 433 -14.90 1.36 -35.06
CA LYS A 433 -16.12 0.54 -35.04
C LYS A 433 -16.02 -0.63 -34.05
N VAL A 434 -14.87 -1.32 -34.00
CA VAL A 434 -14.66 -2.43 -33.05
C VAL A 434 -14.77 -1.94 -31.60
N PHE A 435 -14.19 -0.77 -31.29
CA PHE A 435 -14.30 -0.20 -29.95
C PHE A 435 -15.68 0.35 -29.63
N ALA A 436 -16.50 0.71 -30.62
CA ALA A 436 -17.87 1.17 -30.37
C ALA A 436 -18.84 0.02 -30.02
N GLU A 437 -18.45 -1.23 -30.28
CA GLU A 437 -19.22 -2.43 -29.91
C GLU A 437 -18.95 -2.91 -28.48
N VAL A 438 -17.98 -2.29 -27.78
CA VAL A 438 -17.51 -2.64 -26.44
C VAL A 438 -17.71 -1.47 -25.50
#